data_AF-T0S2H0-F1
#
_entry.id   AF-T0S2H0-F1
#
_cell.length_a   1.000
_cell.length_b   1.000
_cell.length_c   1.000
_cell.angle_alpha   90.00
_cell.angle_beta   90.00
_cell.angle_gamma   90.00
#
_symmetry.space_group_name_H-M   'P 1'
#
loop_
_entity.id
_entity.type
_entity.pdbx_description
1 polymer ?
#
loop_
_entity_poly.entity_id
_entity_poly.type
_entity_poly.pdbx_seq_one_letter_code
_entity_poly.pdbx_strand_id
1 'polypeptide(L)' 'DDEVTIVRGSFTNREGRVTQCYRKKFVIHAERVVTEKVNGAALDKDRKKILERKGKFTEADVAMANVD' A
#
# COMPACT_ATOMS: atom_id res chain seq x y z
N ASP A 1 8.77 2.93 -20.26
CA ASP A 1 7.31 2.96 -20.06
C ASP A 1 6.87 1.54 -20.28
N ASP A 2 6.58 0.85 -19.18
CA ASP A 2 6.66 -0.60 -19.16
C ASP A 2 5.28 -1.16 -18.79
N GLU A 3 4.85 -2.21 -19.50
CA GLU A 3 3.65 -2.97 -19.19
C GLU A 3 4.02 -4.22 -18.39
N VAL A 4 3.24 -4.52 -17.36
CA VAL A 4 3.51 -5.64 -16.44
C VAL A 4 2.25 -6.47 -16.19
N THR A 5 2.45 -7.78 -16.07
CA THR A 5 1.42 -8.75 -15.68
C THR A 5 1.70 -9.28 -14.28
N ILE A 6 0.70 -9.27 -13.41
CA ILE A 6 0.82 -9.77 -12.03
C ILE A 6 0.62 -11.28 -12.01
N VAL A 7 1.64 -12.04 -11.60
CA VAL A 7 1.63 -13.50 -11.61
C VAL A 7 1.14 -14.12 -10.29
N ARG A 8 1.21 -13.38 -9.17
CA ARG A 8 0.92 -13.89 -7.82
C ARG A 8 0.21 -12.86 -6.94
N GLY A 9 -0.43 -13.33 -5.86
CA GLY A 9 -1.14 -12.50 -4.88
C GLY A 9 -2.58 -12.18 -5.30
N SER A 10 -3.22 -11.23 -4.62
CA SER A 10 -4.67 -10.98 -4.76
C SER A 10 -5.10 -10.34 -6.09
N PHE A 11 -4.16 -9.88 -6.91
CA PHE A 11 -4.43 -9.23 -8.20
C PHE A 11 -3.82 -10.01 -9.36
N THR A 12 -3.68 -11.33 -9.20
CA THR A 12 -3.15 -12.21 -10.25
C THR A 12 -3.93 -12.08 -11.56
N ASN A 13 -3.24 -12.27 -12.69
CA ASN A 13 -3.75 -12.15 -14.05
C ASN A 13 -4.30 -10.76 -14.41
N ARG A 14 -3.93 -9.72 -13.65
CA ARG A 14 -4.16 -8.34 -14.05
C ARG A 14 -2.90 -7.78 -14.71
N GLU A 15 -3.14 -6.93 -15.70
CA GLU A 15 -2.10 -6.24 -16.46
C GLU A 15 -2.25 -4.74 -16.28
N GLY A 16 -1.13 -4.03 -16.30
CA GLY A 16 -1.14 -2.58 -16.20
C GLY A 16 0.21 -1.98 -16.54
N ARG A 17 0.19 -0.71 -16.93
CA ARG A 17 1.40 0.09 -17.14
C ARG A 17 1.98 0.52 -15.80
N VAL A 18 3.31 0.54 -15.68
CA VAL A 18 4.00 1.06 -14.49
C VAL A 18 3.86 2.59 -14.45
N THR A 19 3.27 3.12 -13.39
CA THR A 19 3.06 4.56 -13.20
C THR A 19 4.15 5.18 -12.32
N GLN A 20 4.54 4.51 -11.23
CA GLN A 20 5.54 5.02 -10.29
C GLN A 20 6.40 3.88 -9.73
N CYS A 21 7.71 4.14 -9.61
CA CYS A 21 8.68 3.21 -9.02
C CYS A 21 9.15 3.71 -7.65
N TYR A 22 8.71 3.07 -6.57
CA TYR A 22 9.17 3.39 -5.22
C TYR A 22 10.39 2.55 -4.82
N ARG A 23 11.57 2.98 -5.29
CA ARG A 23 12.84 2.25 -5.10
C ARG A 23 13.24 2.02 -3.64
N LYS A 24 12.99 2.99 -2.74
CA LYS A 24 13.32 2.85 -1.30
C LYS A 24 12.65 1.62 -0.65
N LYS A 25 11.58 1.11 -1.24
CA LYS A 25 10.77 0.03 -0.67
C LYS A 25 10.52 -1.13 -1.64
N PHE A 26 11.23 -1.15 -2.76
CA PHE A 26 11.12 -2.20 -3.78
C PHE A 26 9.68 -2.44 -4.25
N VAL A 27 8.97 -1.34 -4.54
CA VAL A 27 7.55 -1.31 -4.87
C VAL A 27 7.33 -0.66 -6.23
N ILE A 28 6.40 -1.20 -7.02
CA ILE A 28 5.95 -0.62 -8.29
C ILE A 28 4.44 -0.39 -8.26
N HIS A 29 4.02 0.78 -8.71
CA HIS A 29 2.62 1.13 -8.87
C HIS A 29 2.22 0.80 -10.31
N ALA A 30 1.22 -0.05 -10.48
CA ALA A 30 0.67 -0.45 -11.78
C ALA A 30 -0.72 0.15 -11.97
N GLU A 31 -1.00 0.64 -13.18
CA GLU A 31 -2.30 1.18 -13.56
C GLU A 31 -3.40 0.12 -13.36
N ARG A 32 -4.57 0.52 -12.85
CA ARG A 32 -5.75 -0.35 -12.56
C ARG A 32 -5.58 -1.32 -11.38
N VAL A 33 -4.51 -1.18 -10.59
CA VAL A 33 -4.23 -2.01 -9.40
C VAL A 33 -4.37 -1.18 -8.12
N VAL A 34 -5.60 -0.75 -7.85
CA VAL A 34 -5.90 0.18 -6.74
C VAL A 34 -6.78 -0.49 -5.69
N THR A 35 -6.70 -0.05 -4.43
CA THR A 35 -7.64 -0.43 -3.37
C THR A 35 -8.14 0.83 -2.67
N GLU A 36 -9.42 0.87 -2.35
CA GLU A 36 -10.00 2.03 -1.69
C GLU A 36 -9.70 2.01 -0.18
N LYS A 37 -9.42 3.18 0.39
CA LYS A 37 -9.48 3.39 1.83
C LYS A 37 -10.94 3.57 2.25
N VAL A 38 -11.19 3.36 3.54
CA VAL A 38 -12.48 3.62 4.19
C VAL A 38 -12.96 5.06 4.00
N ASN A 39 -12.02 6.01 3.82
CA ASN A 39 -12.34 7.42 3.55
C ASN A 39 -12.58 7.72 2.06
N GLY A 40 -12.76 6.71 1.20
CA GLY A 40 -13.04 6.87 -0.23
C GLY A 40 -11.84 7.24 -1.11
N ALA A 41 -10.65 7.42 -0.53
CA ALA A 41 -9.45 7.68 -1.32
C ALA A 41 -8.89 6.40 -1.96
N ALA A 42 -8.65 6.43 -3.26
CA ALA A 42 -7.95 5.38 -3.99
C ALA A 42 -6.47 5.34 -3.56
N LEU A 43 -6.02 4.20 -3.04
CA LEU A 43 -4.63 3.97 -2.69
C LEU A 43 -4.10 2.68 -3.28
N ASP A 44 -2.96 2.81 -3.93
CA ASP A 44 -2.22 1.65 -4.40
C ASP A 44 -1.78 0.82 -3.18
N LYS A 45 -1.91 -0.51 -3.29
CA LYS A 45 -1.71 -1.44 -2.15
C LYS A 45 -0.40 -1.24 -1.43
N ASP A 46 0.64 -0.88 -2.16
CA ASP A 46 1.96 -0.70 -1.58
C ASP A 46 2.03 0.50 -0.65
N ARG A 47 1.27 1.57 -0.93
CA ARG A 47 1.16 2.74 -0.05
C ARG A 47 0.44 2.38 1.26
N LYS A 48 -0.51 1.44 1.23
CA LYS A 48 -1.25 0.97 2.42
C LYS A 48 -0.35 0.14 3.35
N LYS A 49 0.33 -0.89 2.82
CA LYS A 49 1.25 -1.76 3.60
C LYS A 49 2.44 -1.01 4.20
N ILE A 50 2.84 0.09 3.57
CA ILE A 50 3.89 0.99 4.03
C ILE A 50 3.45 1.82 5.23
N LEU A 51 2.23 2.36 5.17
CA LEU A 51 1.70 3.25 6.20
C LEU A 51 1.39 2.45 7.47
N GLU A 52 0.80 1.27 7.30
CA GLU A 52 0.49 0.33 8.41
C GLU A 52 1.74 -0.19 9.13
N ARG A 53 2.91 -0.23 8.46
CA ARG A 53 4.20 -0.59 9.08
C ARG A 53 4.93 0.61 9.70
N LYS A 54 4.59 1.84 9.33
CA LYS A 54 5.28 3.06 9.77
C LYS A 54 4.64 3.76 10.98
N GLY A 55 3.53 3.26 11.49
CA GLY A 55 2.88 3.82 12.67
C GLY A 55 2.13 2.76 13.44
N LYS A 56 2.82 2.13 14.39
CA LYS A 56 2.15 1.52 15.54
C LYS A 56 2.72 2.15 16.80
N PHE A 57 2.34 3.41 17.02
CA PHE A 57 1.77 3.78 18.31
C PHE A 57 0.29 3.91 18.00
N THR A 58 -0.47 2.84 18.25
CA THR A 58 -1.93 2.92 18.19
C THR A 58 -2.38 3.86 19.31
N GLU A 59 -3.56 4.48 19.18
CA GLU A 59 -4.13 5.30 20.26
C GLU A 59 -4.25 4.49 21.56
N ALA A 60 -4.42 3.16 21.47
CA ALA A 60 -4.36 2.24 22.59
C ALA A 60 -2.96 2.14 23.24
N ASP A 61 -1.88 2.16 22.44
CA ASP A 61 -0.50 2.17 22.94
C ASP A 61 -0.15 3.50 23.62
N VAL A 62 -0.65 4.63 23.10
CA VAL A 62 -0.50 5.96 23.70
C VAL A 62 -1.34 6.09 24.98
N ALA A 63 -2.54 5.51 25.01
CA ALA A 63 -3.40 5.50 26.19
C ALA A 63 -2.81 4.65 27.34
N MET A 64 -2.19 3.51 27.04
CA MET A 64 -1.51 2.68 28.05
C MET A 64 -0.23 3.31 28.59
N ALA A 65 0.45 4.17 27.82
CA ALA A 65 1.68 4.83 28.25
C ALA A 65 1.47 6.06 29.16
N ASN A 66 0.23 6.53 29.32
CA ASN A 66 -0.11 7.68 30.18
C ASN A 66 -0.80 7.26 31.49
N VAL A 67 -0.80 5.97 31.81
CA VAL A 67 -1.27 5.43 33.10
C VAL A 67 -0.04 5.11 33.96
N ASP A 68 0.63 6.15 34.41
CA ASP A 68 1.59 6.14 35.53
C ASP A 68 1.26 7.29 36.48
#